data_AF-A0A317DMY8-F1
#
_entry.id   AF-A0A317DMY8-F1
#
_cell.length_a   1.000
_cell.length_b   1.000
_cell.length_c   1.000
_cell.angle_alpha   90.00
_cell.angle_beta   90.00
_cell.angle_gamma   90.00
#
_symmetry.space_group_name_H-M   'P 1'
#
loop_
_entity.id
_entity.type
_entity.pdbx_description
1 polymer ?
#
loop_
_entity_poly.entity_id
_entity_poly.type
_entity_poly.pdbx_seq_one_letter_code
_entity_poly.pdbx_strand_id
1 'polypeptide(L)'
;PRWRPPRLRLPRLRLPRRRRRPARTAPARAVPAPRAAEPEPAAVRTGSLADRLAAEGRYAESVRERLRDMVRELVARRVVEQRPGMTVTELTAAAARNRPRVHPVLHAAGAIFSDLWYAQRPATAEHDHRMRELATDLRRELTADAGGGDRP
;
A
#
# COMPACT_ATOMS: atom_id res chain seq x y z
N PRO A 1 -15.00 26.79 41.42
CA PRO A 1 -14.24 27.13 40.20
C PRO A 1 -14.67 26.27 39.00
N ARG A 2 -15.51 26.81 38.10
CA ARG A 2 -16.04 26.11 36.92
C ARG A 2 -15.28 26.57 35.68
N TRP A 3 -14.36 25.74 35.19
CA TRP A 3 -13.59 26.02 33.96
C TRP A 3 -14.47 25.88 32.72
N ARG A 4 -14.44 26.88 31.84
CA ARG A 4 -15.09 26.88 30.51
C ARG A 4 -14.01 27.01 29.44
N PRO A 5 -13.89 26.08 28.48
CA PRO A 5 -12.94 26.24 27.38
C PRO A 5 -13.50 27.21 26.31
N PRO A 6 -12.62 27.96 25.61
CA PRO A 6 -13.03 28.91 24.58
C PRO A 6 -13.38 28.19 23.26
N ARG A 7 -14.34 28.76 22.52
CA ARG A 7 -14.82 28.25 21.23
C ARG A 7 -13.87 28.70 20.11
N LEU A 8 -13.08 27.77 19.58
CA LEU A 8 -12.28 28.00 18.37
C LEU A 8 -13.19 27.92 17.12
N ARG A 9 -13.31 29.04 16.40
CA ARG A 9 -14.00 29.12 15.11
C ARG A 9 -13.06 28.64 14.01
N LEU A 10 -13.40 27.53 13.35
CA LEU A 10 -12.70 27.05 12.16
C LEU A 10 -13.12 27.88 10.92
N PRO A 11 -12.19 28.32 10.06
CA PRO A 11 -12.51 29.05 8.85
C PRO A 11 -13.09 28.11 7.77
N ARG A 12 -14.07 28.61 7.01
CA ARG A 12 -14.76 27.88 5.94
C ARG A 12 -13.88 27.81 4.68
N LEU A 13 -13.30 26.65 4.41
CA LEU A 13 -12.62 26.34 3.14
C LEU A 13 -13.65 26.22 2.01
N ARG A 14 -13.59 27.12 1.03
CA ARG A 14 -14.41 27.10 -0.19
C ARG A 14 -13.80 26.11 -1.20
N LEU A 15 -14.54 25.06 -1.54
CA LEU A 15 -14.18 24.13 -2.62
C LEU A 15 -14.39 24.79 -4.00
N PRO A 16 -13.44 24.68 -4.95
CA PRO A 16 -13.61 25.23 -6.29
C PRO A 16 -14.59 24.39 -7.12
N ARG A 17 -15.52 25.07 -7.79
CA ARG A 17 -16.49 24.49 -8.72
C ARG A 17 -15.80 24.16 -10.05
N ARG A 18 -15.75 22.87 -10.43
CA ARG A 18 -15.37 22.42 -11.78
C ARG A 18 -16.31 23.04 -12.82
N ARG A 19 -15.81 23.98 -13.62
CA ARG A 19 -16.51 24.49 -14.80
C ARG A 19 -16.47 23.45 -15.91
N ARG A 20 -17.64 23.12 -16.45
CA ARG A 20 -17.84 22.26 -17.61
C ARG A 20 -17.30 22.94 -18.88
N ARG A 21 -16.72 22.11 -19.72
CA ARG A 21 -16.08 22.35 -21.02
C ARG A 21 -17.14 22.59 -22.11
N PRO A 22 -16.93 23.50 -23.08
CA PRO A 22 -17.60 23.41 -24.37
C PRO A 22 -16.74 22.64 -25.38
N ALA A 23 -17.39 21.77 -26.14
CA ALA A 23 -16.84 21.07 -27.30
C ALA A 23 -16.68 22.05 -28.48
N ARG A 24 -15.66 21.85 -29.33
CA ARG A 24 -15.71 22.30 -30.73
C ARG A 24 -14.75 21.50 -31.63
N THR A 25 -15.39 20.88 -32.61
CA THR A 25 -15.03 20.73 -34.03
C THR A 25 -13.79 19.91 -34.41
N ALA A 26 -14.06 18.74 -35.01
CA ALA A 26 -13.13 17.94 -35.79
C ALA A 26 -12.84 18.58 -37.16
N PRO A 27 -11.66 18.31 -37.73
CA PRO A 27 -11.62 18.02 -39.17
C PRO A 27 -10.83 16.76 -39.53
N ALA A 28 -11.29 16.17 -40.63
CA ALA A 28 -10.61 15.40 -41.65
C ALA A 28 -9.72 14.21 -41.23
N ARG A 29 -10.23 13.02 -41.56
CA ARG A 29 -9.55 11.73 -41.60
C ARG A 29 -8.35 11.78 -42.55
N ALA A 30 -7.15 11.81 -42.00
CA ALA A 30 -5.94 11.42 -42.70
C ALA A 30 -5.73 9.90 -42.49
N VAL A 31 -5.59 9.17 -43.58
CA VAL A 31 -5.29 7.73 -43.57
C VAL A 31 -3.78 7.59 -43.31
N PRO A 32 -3.32 6.94 -42.23
CA PRO A 32 -1.90 6.71 -42.04
C PRO A 32 -1.44 5.49 -42.83
N ALA A 33 -0.31 5.65 -43.54
CA ALA A 33 0.51 4.58 -44.08
C ALA A 33 0.90 3.57 -42.98
N PRO A 34 1.22 2.30 -43.30
CA PRO A 34 1.55 1.28 -42.31
C PRO A 34 2.80 1.72 -41.53
N ARG A 35 2.58 2.21 -40.32
CA ARG A 35 3.64 2.54 -39.37
C ARG A 35 4.14 1.21 -38.82
N ALA A 36 5.42 0.94 -39.07
CA ALA A 36 6.17 -0.14 -38.43
C ALA A 36 5.80 -0.21 -36.95
N ALA A 37 5.52 -1.43 -36.47
CA ALA A 37 5.02 -1.75 -35.14
C ALA A 37 5.43 -0.69 -34.11
N GLU A 38 4.46 0.17 -33.76
CA GLU A 38 4.61 1.01 -32.58
C GLU A 38 4.90 0.04 -31.43
N PRO A 39 5.90 0.30 -30.56
CA PRO A 39 5.96 -0.44 -29.32
C PRO A 39 4.61 -0.20 -28.65
N GLU A 40 3.80 -1.26 -28.56
CA GLU A 40 2.61 -1.32 -27.71
C GLU A 40 2.94 -0.47 -26.48
N PRO A 41 2.17 0.59 -26.16
CA PRO A 41 2.42 1.34 -24.93
C PRO A 41 2.32 0.32 -23.82
N ALA A 42 3.49 -0.10 -23.32
CA ALA A 42 3.62 -1.19 -22.37
C ALA A 42 2.60 -0.92 -21.29
N ALA A 43 1.56 -1.77 -21.25
CA ALA A 43 0.35 -1.55 -20.48
C ALA A 43 0.74 -0.88 -19.18
N VAL A 44 0.36 0.39 -18.98
CA VAL A 44 0.78 1.17 -17.81
C VAL A 44 0.45 0.31 -16.62
N ARG A 45 1.50 -0.29 -16.06
CA ARG A 45 1.39 -1.22 -14.94
C ARG A 45 0.80 -0.33 -13.85
N THR A 46 -0.49 -0.46 -13.58
CA THR A 46 -1.12 0.28 -12.48
C THR A 46 -0.55 -0.35 -11.23
N GLY A 47 0.66 0.08 -10.86
CA GLY A 47 1.38 -0.40 -9.70
C GLY A 47 0.57 -0.09 -8.46
N SER A 48 0.83 -0.84 -7.40
CA SER A 48 0.26 -0.52 -6.09
C SER A 48 0.58 0.93 -5.71
N LEU A 49 -0.17 1.51 -4.77
CA LEU A 49 0.16 2.85 -4.26
C LEU A 49 1.62 2.91 -3.76
N ALA A 50 2.08 1.86 -3.09
CA ALA A 50 3.47 1.76 -2.67
C ALA A 50 4.47 1.78 -3.83
N ASP A 51 4.16 1.11 -4.95
CA ASP A 51 5.04 1.11 -6.13
C ASP A 51 5.17 2.50 -6.76
N ARG A 52 4.07 3.26 -6.80
CA ARG A 52 4.09 4.64 -7.29
C ARG A 52 4.91 5.55 -6.37
N LEU A 53 4.73 5.42 -5.05
CA LEU A 53 5.51 6.18 -4.07
C LEU A 53 7.00 5.87 -4.17
N ALA A 54 7.37 4.59 -4.34
CA ALA A 54 8.76 4.19 -4.52
C ALA A 54 9.35 4.76 -5.83
N ALA A 55 8.58 4.78 -6.92
CA ALA A 55 9.01 5.39 -8.18
C ALA A 55 9.21 6.91 -8.08
N GLU A 56 8.49 7.57 -7.17
CA GLU A 56 8.67 8.99 -6.83
C GLU A 56 9.83 9.24 -5.84
N GLY A 57 10.55 8.19 -5.41
CA GLY A 57 11.61 8.28 -4.39
C GLY A 57 11.09 8.45 -2.96
N ARG A 58 9.78 8.30 -2.73
CA ARG A 58 9.10 8.47 -1.44
C ARG A 58 9.10 7.17 -0.66
N TYR A 59 10.30 6.70 -0.30
CA TYR A 59 10.51 5.37 0.27
C TYR A 59 9.88 5.18 1.65
N ALA A 60 9.81 6.22 2.48
CA ALA A 60 9.17 6.12 3.78
C ALA A 60 7.67 5.83 3.63
N GLU A 61 6.98 6.60 2.77
CA GLU A 61 5.56 6.36 2.49
C GLU A 61 5.33 5.04 1.75
N SER A 62 6.23 4.63 0.84
CA SER A 62 6.10 3.36 0.14
C SER A 62 6.15 2.17 1.11
N VAL A 63 7.14 2.15 2.03
CA VAL A 63 7.28 1.14 3.08
C VAL A 63 6.02 1.06 3.95
N ARG A 64 5.48 2.22 4.36
CA ARG A 64 4.24 2.27 5.15
C ARG A 64 3.06 1.68 4.39
N GLU A 65 2.87 2.03 3.12
CA GLU A 65 1.77 1.48 2.32
C GLU A 65 1.94 -0.02 2.03
N ARG A 66 3.18 -0.52 1.84
CA ARG A 66 3.42 -1.97 1.74
C ARG A 66 3.02 -2.71 3.01
N LEU A 67 3.38 -2.19 4.18
CA LEU A 67 2.98 -2.79 5.45
C LEU A 67 1.45 -2.82 5.59
N ARG A 68 0.76 -1.75 5.18
CA ARG A 68 -0.70 -1.71 5.18
C ARG A 68 -1.30 -2.74 4.25
N ASP A 69 -0.72 -2.95 3.07
CA ASP A 69 -1.16 -3.98 2.13
C ASP A 69 -0.94 -5.40 2.68
N MET A 70 0.19 -5.66 3.34
CA MET A 70 0.44 -6.93 4.05
C MET A 70 -0.61 -7.19 5.13
N VAL A 71 -0.94 -6.17 5.94
CA VAL A 71 -1.99 -6.26 6.96
C VAL A 71 -3.37 -6.53 6.33
N ARG A 72 -3.72 -5.83 5.24
CA ARG A 72 -4.96 -6.09 4.50
C ARG A 72 -5.03 -7.53 4.00
N GLU A 73 -3.92 -8.08 3.51
CA GLU A 73 -3.87 -9.46 3.03
C GLU A 73 -4.07 -10.48 4.15
N LEU A 74 -3.48 -10.26 5.34
CA LEU A 74 -3.72 -11.08 6.53
C LEU A 74 -5.19 -11.07 6.97
N VAL A 75 -5.82 -9.88 6.99
CA VAL A 75 -7.22 -9.72 7.36
C VAL A 75 -8.15 -10.37 6.33
N ALA A 76 -7.90 -10.14 5.04
CA ALA A 76 -8.70 -10.72 3.96
C ALA A 76 -8.72 -12.25 4.01
N ARG A 77 -7.61 -12.87 4.41
CA ARG A 77 -7.49 -14.33 4.58
C ARG A 77 -7.85 -14.82 5.98
N ARG A 78 -8.44 -13.95 6.82
CA ARG A 78 -8.86 -14.25 8.21
C ARG A 78 -7.74 -14.82 9.10
N VAL A 79 -6.49 -14.45 8.82
CA VAL A 79 -5.33 -14.81 9.67
C VAL A 79 -5.30 -13.97 10.93
N VAL A 80 -5.76 -12.73 10.83
CA VAL A 80 -5.89 -11.83 11.98
C VAL A 80 -7.20 -11.07 11.86
N GLU A 81 -7.82 -10.81 13.01
CA GLU A 81 -8.92 -9.87 13.12
C GLU A 81 -8.36 -8.51 13.54
N GLN A 82 -8.28 -7.57 12.59
CA GLN A 82 -7.83 -6.22 12.89
C GLN A 82 -8.87 -5.50 13.74
N ARG A 83 -8.43 -4.90 14.85
CA ARG A 83 -9.25 -4.05 15.72
C ARG A 83 -8.67 -2.64 15.79
N PRO A 84 -9.50 -1.60 15.97
CA PRO A 84 -9.01 -0.24 16.20
C PRO A 84 -8.02 -0.19 17.36
N GLY A 85 -6.89 0.49 17.17
CA GLY A 85 -5.84 0.62 18.19
C GLY A 85 -4.84 -0.54 18.27
N MET A 86 -5.01 -1.60 17.48
CA MET A 86 -4.07 -2.73 17.45
C MET A 86 -2.70 -2.29 16.92
N THR A 87 -1.65 -2.60 17.68
CA THR A 87 -0.25 -2.34 17.32
C THR A 87 0.27 -3.37 16.31
N VAL A 88 1.36 -3.03 15.61
CA VAL A 88 2.04 -3.96 14.67
C VAL A 88 2.56 -5.20 15.41
N THR A 89 3.06 -5.03 16.64
CA THR A 89 3.54 -6.13 17.48
C THR A 89 2.41 -7.09 17.85
N GLU A 90 1.27 -6.56 18.31
CA GLU A 90 0.09 -7.38 18.62
C GLU A 90 -0.43 -8.11 17.38
N LEU A 91 -0.44 -7.44 16.22
CA LEU A 91 -0.82 -8.04 14.95
C LEU A 91 0.12 -9.17 14.57
N THR A 92 1.43 -8.98 14.73
CA THR A 92 2.45 -9.99 14.44
C THR A 92 2.29 -11.20 15.36
N ALA A 93 2.07 -10.98 16.66
CA ALA A 93 1.81 -12.06 17.61
C ALA A 93 0.51 -12.81 17.31
N ALA A 94 -0.56 -12.09 16.93
CA ALA A 94 -1.82 -12.71 16.53
C ALA A 94 -1.67 -13.55 15.25
N ALA A 95 -0.98 -13.02 14.25
CA ALA A 95 -0.70 -13.72 13.01
C ALA A 95 0.13 -14.99 13.26
N ALA A 96 1.15 -14.91 14.13
CA ALA A 96 2.00 -16.04 14.50
C ALA A 96 1.23 -17.17 15.20
N ARG A 97 0.24 -16.85 16.04
CA ARG A 97 -0.62 -17.86 16.68
C ARG A 97 -1.44 -18.65 15.67
N ASN A 98 -1.95 -17.97 14.64
CA ASN A 98 -2.79 -18.60 13.61
C ASN A 98 -1.96 -19.24 12.49
N ARG A 99 -0.79 -18.67 12.17
CA ARG A 99 0.13 -19.12 11.13
C ARG A 99 1.59 -18.87 11.56
N PRO A 100 2.25 -19.81 12.26
CA PRO A 100 3.60 -19.60 12.78
C PRO A 100 4.64 -19.21 11.72
N ARG A 101 4.49 -19.70 10.49
CA ARG A 101 5.43 -19.42 9.38
C ARG A 101 5.44 -17.97 8.91
N VAL A 102 4.37 -17.19 9.16
CA VAL A 102 4.36 -15.77 8.77
C VAL A 102 5.11 -14.88 9.77
N HIS A 103 5.45 -15.39 10.96
CA HIS A 103 6.07 -14.60 12.03
C HIS A 103 7.42 -13.96 11.62
N PRO A 104 8.40 -14.70 11.05
CA PRO A 104 9.69 -14.11 10.69
C PRO A 104 9.55 -12.97 9.66
N VAL A 105 8.63 -13.13 8.70
CA VAL A 105 8.35 -12.14 7.65
C VAL A 105 7.76 -10.86 8.25
N LEU A 106 6.75 -10.99 9.11
CA LEU A 106 6.11 -9.85 9.77
C LEU A 106 7.03 -9.15 10.76
N HIS A 107 7.85 -9.92 11.49
CA HIS A 107 8.85 -9.36 12.39
C HIS A 107 9.87 -8.51 11.64
N ALA A 108 10.42 -9.01 10.52
CA ALA A 108 11.35 -8.26 9.68
C ALA A 108 10.72 -6.99 9.09
N ALA A 109 9.48 -7.06 8.62
CA ALA A 109 8.75 -5.90 8.10
C ALA A 109 8.49 -4.85 9.19
N GLY A 110 8.10 -5.30 10.39
CA GLY A 110 7.91 -4.46 11.57
C GLY A 110 9.19 -3.77 12.03
N ALA A 111 10.35 -4.45 11.97
CA ALA A 111 11.64 -3.87 12.28
C ALA A 111 12.01 -2.73 11.31
N ILE A 112 11.89 -2.95 9.99
CA ILE A 112 12.13 -1.90 8.99
C ILE A 112 11.21 -0.70 9.23
N PHE A 113 9.92 -0.94 9.44
CA PHE A 113 8.98 0.15 9.73
C PHE A 113 9.37 0.92 11.00
N SER A 114 9.76 0.21 12.06
CA SER A 114 10.13 0.84 13.33
C SER A 114 11.38 1.71 13.20
N ASP A 115 12.37 1.23 12.46
CA ASP A 115 13.60 1.97 12.16
C ASP A 115 13.30 3.30 11.44
N LEU A 116 12.39 3.27 10.46
CA LEU A 116 12.05 4.46 9.69
C LEU A 116 11.14 5.43 10.45
N TRP A 117 10.17 4.92 11.22
CA TRP A 117 9.08 5.73 11.79
C TRP A 117 9.27 6.15 13.25
N TYR A 118 10.04 5.36 14.01
CA TYR A 118 10.31 5.64 15.43
C TYR A 118 11.75 6.01 15.67
N ALA A 119 12.70 5.34 15.00
CA ALA A 119 14.11 5.72 15.07
C ALA A 119 14.49 6.83 14.08
N GLN A 120 13.54 7.33 13.27
CA GLN A 120 13.71 8.44 12.34
C GLN A 120 14.89 8.26 11.36
N ARG A 121 15.21 6.99 11.01
CA ARG A 121 16.28 6.69 10.05
C ARG A 121 15.83 7.07 8.63
N PRO A 122 16.74 7.58 7.79
CA PRO A 122 16.39 7.94 6.42
C PRO A 122 15.98 6.70 5.62
N ALA A 123 14.82 6.78 4.96
CA ALA A 123 14.35 5.72 4.09
C ALA A 123 15.16 5.65 2.80
N THR A 124 15.44 4.43 2.33
CA THR A 124 16.23 4.17 1.12
C THR A 124 15.49 3.23 0.18
N ALA A 125 15.94 3.16 -1.07
CA ALA A 125 15.41 2.22 -2.06
C ALA A 125 15.54 0.75 -1.59
N GLU A 126 16.60 0.44 -0.85
CA GLU A 126 16.84 -0.89 -0.28
C GLU A 126 15.76 -1.28 0.73
N HIS A 127 15.30 -0.35 1.58
CA HIS A 127 14.19 -0.60 2.50
C HIS A 127 12.89 -0.92 1.74
N ASP A 128 12.58 -0.18 0.67
CA ASP A 128 11.40 -0.47 -0.16
C ASP A 128 11.51 -1.83 -0.85
N HIS A 129 12.68 -2.13 -1.42
CA HIS A 129 12.96 -3.41 -2.06
C HIS A 129 12.76 -4.56 -1.07
N ARG A 130 13.36 -4.46 0.12
CA ARG A 130 13.25 -5.47 1.16
C ARG A 130 11.80 -5.66 1.61
N MET A 131 11.04 -4.58 1.78
CA MET A 131 9.61 -4.66 2.10
C MET A 131 8.78 -5.33 0.99
N ARG A 132 9.16 -5.14 -0.28
CA ARG A 132 8.52 -5.83 -1.41
C ARG A 132 8.80 -7.33 -1.40
N GLU A 133 10.02 -7.75 -1.09
CA GLU A 133 10.37 -9.16 -0.92
C GLU A 133 9.55 -9.79 0.21
N LEU A 134 9.54 -9.15 1.38
CA LEU A 134 8.76 -9.61 2.53
C LEU A 134 7.27 -9.72 2.23
N ALA A 135 6.69 -8.77 1.49
CA ALA A 135 5.30 -8.85 1.05
C ALA A 135 5.06 -10.05 0.10
N THR A 136 6.02 -10.36 -0.76
CA THR A 136 5.96 -11.51 -1.68
C THR A 136 6.06 -12.83 -0.90
N ASP A 137 6.98 -12.93 0.04
CA ASP A 137 7.15 -14.10 0.89
C ASP A 137 5.93 -14.32 1.79
N LEU A 138 5.35 -13.25 2.35
CA LEU A 138 4.09 -13.34 3.08
C LEU A 138 3.00 -13.96 2.23
N ARG A 139 2.84 -13.51 0.98
CA ARG A 139 1.83 -14.06 0.06
C ARG A 139 2.07 -15.54 -0.24
N ARG A 140 3.33 -15.96 -0.39
CA ARG A 140 3.69 -17.37 -0.58
C ARG A 140 3.29 -18.20 0.63
N GLU A 141 3.66 -17.79 1.84
CA GLU A 141 3.28 -18.50 3.07
C GLU A 141 1.75 -18.59 3.22
N LEU A 142 1.04 -17.52 2.89
CA LEU A 142 -0.42 -17.50 2.97
C LEU A 142 -1.13 -18.34 1.89
N THR A 143 -0.45 -18.68 0.79
CA THR A 143 -1.00 -19.53 -0.29
C THR A 143 -0.63 -20.99 -0.13
N ALA A 144 0.57 -21.30 0.41
CA ALA A 144 1.03 -22.67 0.64
C ALA A 144 0.07 -23.47 1.55
N ASP A 145 -0.53 -22.83 2.55
CA ASP A 145 -1.50 -23.48 3.44
C ASP A 145 -2.87 -23.73 2.78
N ALA A 146 -3.26 -22.95 1.77
CA ALA A 146 -4.54 -23.14 1.08
C ALA A 146 -4.57 -24.44 0.25
N GLY A 147 -3.41 -24.94 -0.16
CA GLY A 147 -3.26 -26.20 -0.90
C GLY A 147 -3.06 -27.44 -0.01
N GLY A 148 -2.98 -27.28 1.32
CA GLY A 148 -2.72 -28.39 2.26
C GLY A 148 -3.97 -29.02 2.89
N GLY A 149 -5.17 -28.48 2.60
CA GLY A 149 -6.44 -28.88 3.22
C GLY A 149 -7.27 -29.89 2.44
N ASP A 150 -6.79 -30.38 1.29
CA ASP A 150 -7.46 -31.44 0.52
C ASP A 150 -6.59 -32.70 0.53
N ARG A 151 -6.83 -33.56 1.52
CA ARG A 151 -6.46 -34.97 1.45
C ARG A 151 -7.65 -35.80 1.96
N PRO A 152 -8.15 -36.76 1.15
CA PRO A 152 -9.24 -37.64 1.54
C PRO A 152 -8.85 -38.60 2.68
#